data_AF-A0A2I0IRN2-F1
#
_entry.id   AF-A0A2I0IRN2-F1
#
_cell.length_a   1.000
_cell.length_b   1.000
_cell.length_c   1.000
_cell.angle_alpha   90.00
_cell.angle_beta   90.00
_cell.angle_gamma   90.00
#
_symmetry.space_group_name_H-M   'P 1'
#
loop_
_entity.id
_entity.type
_entity.pdbx_description
1 polymer ?
#
loop_
_entity_poly.entity_id
_entity_poly.type
_entity_poly.pdbx_seq_one_letter_code
_entity_poly.pdbx_strand_id
1 'polypeptide(L)'
;MDQSSGRRHRSSSKRNRNNPSTVTATTTTTTANSDDPDQCDPEVWDIFNSSFSQVQSVLDRNRVLIQQVNENHQSKIPDNMVKNVALIQEINQNISKVRHLYSDLSTTFSTACHEQRSGSQKGGSSPED
;
A
#
# COMPACT_ATOMS: atom_id res chain seq x y z
N MET A 1 52.37 49.36 19.93
CA MET A 1 52.40 49.32 18.46
C MET A 1 52.61 47.85 18.09
N ASP A 2 51.88 47.16 17.25
CA ASP A 2 50.70 47.37 16.40
C ASP A 2 50.43 45.96 15.83
N GLN A 3 49.33 45.31 16.22
CA GLN A 3 48.15 44.99 15.41
C GLN A 3 48.32 44.11 14.14
N SER A 4 47.33 43.20 14.03
CA SER A 4 46.67 42.76 12.79
C SER A 4 47.38 41.75 11.87
N SER A 5 46.70 40.77 11.25
CA SER A 5 45.26 40.50 11.17
C SER A 5 45.03 39.14 10.50
N GLY A 6 43.91 38.47 10.80
CA GLY A 6 43.44 37.33 10.00
C GLY A 6 42.15 36.67 10.45
N ARG A 7 41.02 37.40 10.41
CA ARG A 7 39.64 37.00 9.96
C ARG A 7 39.19 35.54 10.20
N ARG A 8 37.97 35.19 10.64
CA ARG A 8 36.66 35.86 10.80
C ARG A 8 35.61 34.78 11.19
N HIS A 9 34.45 35.24 11.69
CA HIS A 9 33.12 34.59 11.73
C HIS A 9 32.85 33.54 12.82
N ARG A 10 31.64 33.40 13.40
CA ARG A 10 30.48 34.25 13.69
C ARG A 10 29.47 33.29 14.34
N SER A 11 29.08 33.59 15.59
CA SER A 11 27.72 33.41 16.14
C SER A 11 27.08 32.03 16.30
N SER A 12 26.81 31.76 17.57
CA SER A 12 25.52 31.37 18.19
C SER A 12 24.87 30.03 17.88
N SER A 13 24.79 29.25 18.97
CA SER A 13 23.84 28.17 19.23
C SER A 13 22.41 28.55 18.83
N LYS A 14 21.82 27.78 17.92
CA LYS A 14 20.38 27.72 17.73
C LYS A 14 19.86 26.36 18.19
N ARG A 15 18.96 26.47 19.17
CA ARG A 15 18.15 25.41 19.79
C ARG A 15 17.40 24.63 18.70
N ASN A 16 17.54 23.30 18.69
CA ASN A 16 16.63 22.45 17.93
C ASN A 16 15.59 21.85 18.89
N ARG A 17 14.36 22.39 18.83
CA ARG A 17 13.18 21.88 19.56
C ARG A 17 12.60 20.75 18.72
N ASN A 18 12.78 19.51 19.15
CA ASN A 18 12.01 18.40 18.60
C ASN A 18 10.78 18.20 19.47
N ASN A 19 9.64 18.65 18.94
CA ASN A 19 8.30 18.42 19.47
C ASN A 19 7.85 16.99 19.11
N PRO A 20 7.34 16.17 20.06
CA PRO A 20 6.70 14.91 19.72
C PRO A 20 5.24 15.18 19.29
N SER A 21 4.94 14.93 18.02
CA SER A 21 3.57 14.98 17.51
C SER A 21 2.72 13.92 18.20
N THR A 22 1.64 14.41 18.78
CA THR A 22 0.54 13.66 19.39
C THR A 22 -0.07 12.73 18.34
N VAL A 23 -0.14 11.44 18.64
CA VAL A 23 -0.92 10.47 17.86
C VAL A 23 -2.39 10.75 18.12
N THR A 24 -3.03 11.52 17.24
CA THR A 24 -4.49 11.63 17.21
C THR A 24 -5.00 10.37 16.52
N ALA A 25 -5.56 9.44 17.30
CA ALA A 25 -6.46 8.44 16.77
C ALA A 25 -7.69 9.18 16.21
N THR A 26 -7.74 9.35 14.89
CA THR A 26 -8.93 9.84 14.21
C THR A 26 -9.89 8.65 14.06
N THR A 27 -10.67 8.40 15.10
CA THR A 27 -11.91 7.63 14.99
C THR A 27 -12.94 8.55 14.35
N THR A 28 -13.04 8.54 13.03
CA THR A 28 -14.11 9.27 12.32
C THR A 28 -15.38 8.41 12.38
N THR A 29 -16.10 8.48 13.49
CA THR A 29 -17.54 8.21 13.47
C THR A 29 -18.19 9.47 12.93
N THR A 30 -18.70 9.45 11.71
CA THR A 30 -19.57 10.52 11.19
C THR A 30 -20.89 9.91 10.74
N THR A 31 -21.88 10.18 11.57
CA THR A 31 -23.29 9.97 11.39
C THR A 31 -23.81 10.79 10.21
N ALA A 32 -24.56 10.12 9.33
CA ALA A 32 -25.62 10.64 8.46
C ALA A 32 -25.38 11.98 7.72
N ASN A 33 -24.91 11.87 6.48
CA ASN A 33 -25.45 12.63 5.34
C ASN A 33 -25.16 11.84 4.06
N SER A 34 -26.18 11.10 3.61
CA SER A 34 -26.12 10.22 2.45
C SER A 34 -26.43 11.02 1.19
N ASP A 35 -25.44 11.71 0.60
CA ASP A 35 -25.50 12.26 -0.76
C ASP A 35 -24.09 12.69 -1.25
N ASP A 36 -23.06 11.91 -0.91
CA ASP A 36 -21.76 12.01 -1.60
C ASP A 36 -21.66 10.85 -2.60
N PRO A 37 -21.67 11.10 -3.92
CA PRO A 37 -21.58 10.05 -4.94
C PRO A 37 -20.24 9.31 -4.94
N ASP A 38 -19.26 9.78 -4.15
CA ASP A 38 -17.91 9.19 -4.08
C ASP A 38 -17.70 8.27 -2.86
N GLN A 39 -18.72 8.04 -2.02
CA GLN A 39 -18.62 7.07 -0.91
C GLN A 39 -18.76 5.64 -1.44
N CYS A 40 -17.61 5.00 -1.69
CA CYS A 40 -17.49 3.56 -1.91
C CYS A 40 -17.97 2.81 -0.66
N ASP A 41 -18.71 1.71 -0.87
CA ASP A 41 -19.23 0.87 0.21
C ASP A 41 -18.09 0.43 1.17
N PRO A 42 -18.22 0.64 2.49
CA PRO A 42 -17.26 0.16 3.49
C PRO A 42 -16.87 -1.31 3.31
N GLU A 43 -17.78 -2.17 2.86
CA GLU A 43 -17.49 -3.59 2.61
C GLU A 43 -16.47 -3.79 1.48
N VAL A 44 -16.54 -2.97 0.42
CA VAL A 44 -15.60 -3.00 -0.70
C VAL A 44 -14.21 -2.57 -0.25
N TRP A 45 -14.14 -1.61 0.69
CA TRP A 45 -12.87 -1.16 1.26
C TRP A 45 -12.20 -2.25 2.11
N ASP A 46 -12.97 -3.03 2.87
CA ASP A 46 -12.45 -4.15 3.64
C ASP A 46 -11.88 -5.25 2.74
N ILE A 47 -12.56 -5.58 1.64
CA ILE A 47 -12.06 -6.54 0.64
C ILE A 47 -10.77 -6.02 -0.01
N PHE A 48 -10.71 -4.73 -0.33
CA PHE A 48 -9.50 -4.09 -0.86
C PHE A 48 -8.33 -4.23 0.10
N ASN A 49 -8.52 -3.86 1.37
CA ASN A 49 -7.46 -3.90 2.38
C ASN A 49 -6.95 -5.33 2.62
N SER A 50 -7.85 -6.31 2.67
CA SER A 50 -7.49 -7.73 2.78
C SER A 50 -6.69 -8.21 1.57
N SER A 51 -7.16 -7.92 0.36
CA SER A 51 -6.49 -8.32 -0.89
C SER A 51 -5.11 -7.68 -0.99
N PHE A 52 -4.98 -6.41 -0.61
CA PHE A 52 -3.71 -5.70 -0.60
C PHE A 52 -2.72 -6.30 0.41
N SER A 53 -3.18 -6.60 1.63
CA SER A 53 -2.36 -7.28 2.64
C SER A 53 -1.84 -8.64 2.16
N GLN A 54 -2.68 -9.41 1.45
CA GLN A 54 -2.28 -10.68 0.84
C GLN A 54 -1.22 -10.49 -0.25
N VAL A 55 -1.38 -9.50 -1.13
CA VAL A 55 -0.37 -9.17 -2.15
C VAL A 55 0.97 -8.80 -1.49
N GLN A 56 0.95 -7.94 -0.46
CA GLN A 56 2.14 -7.56 0.30
C GLN A 56 2.86 -8.80 0.85
N SER A 57 2.13 -9.70 1.52
CA SER A 57 2.68 -10.93 2.08
C SER A 57 3.36 -11.82 1.01
N VAL A 58 2.75 -11.94 -0.17
CA VAL A 58 3.31 -12.73 -1.28
C VAL A 58 4.57 -12.06 -1.86
N LEU A 59 4.60 -10.74 -1.97
CA LEU A 59 5.77 -10.00 -2.45
C LEU A 59 6.93 -10.01 -1.44
N ASP A 60 6.63 -9.94 -0.15
CA ASP A 60 7.62 -10.09 0.91
C ASP A 60 8.27 -11.48 0.87
N ARG A 61 7.47 -12.53 0.61
CA ARG A 61 7.99 -13.88 0.38
C ARG A 61 8.93 -13.91 -0.84
N ASN A 62 8.56 -13.27 -1.95
CA ASN A 62 9.43 -13.15 -3.13
C ASN A 62 10.75 -12.45 -2.81
N ARG A 63 10.74 -11.41 -1.97
CA ARG A 63 11.98 -10.73 -1.55
C ARG A 63 12.93 -11.68 -0.85
N VAL A 64 12.43 -12.53 0.07
CA VAL A 64 13.23 -13.55 0.75
C VAL A 64 13.75 -14.62 -0.21
N LEU A 65 12.90 -15.08 -1.14
CA LEU A 65 13.30 -16.07 -2.15
C LEU A 65 14.42 -15.56 -3.06
N ILE A 66 14.30 -14.33 -3.55
CA ILE A 66 15.34 -13.70 -4.39
C ILE A 66 16.65 -13.57 -3.62
N GLN A 67 16.58 -13.21 -2.33
CA GLN A 67 17.76 -13.15 -1.48
C GLN A 67 18.44 -14.52 -1.36
N GLN A 68 17.68 -15.59 -1.15
CA GLN A 68 18.22 -16.96 -1.12
C GLN A 68 18.83 -17.40 -2.46
N VAL A 69 18.18 -17.04 -3.58
CA VAL A 69 18.72 -17.29 -4.93
C VAL A 69 20.08 -16.62 -5.11
N ASN A 70 20.20 -15.37 -4.66
CA ASN A 70 21.44 -14.60 -4.73
C ASN A 70 22.54 -15.21 -3.85
N GLU A 71 22.20 -15.62 -2.62
CA GLU A 71 23.13 -16.29 -1.69
C GLU A 71 23.66 -17.61 -2.27
N ASN A 72 22.77 -18.43 -2.83
CA ASN A 72 23.15 -19.65 -3.51
C ASN A 72 24.10 -19.40 -4.68
N HIS A 73 23.86 -18.34 -5.47
CA HIS A 73 24.74 -17.95 -6.58
C HIS A 73 26.12 -17.49 -6.10
N GLN A 74 26.16 -16.67 -5.05
CA GLN A 74 27.40 -16.17 -4.46
C GLN A 74 28.24 -17.29 -3.82
N SER A 75 27.60 -18.34 -3.29
CA SER A 75 28.30 -19.48 -2.69
C SER A 75 29.16 -20.26 -3.69
N LYS A 76 28.84 -20.20 -4.99
CA LYS A 76 29.49 -20.99 -6.06
C LYS A 76 29.46 -22.52 -5.83
N ILE A 77 28.59 -23.00 -4.94
CA ILE A 77 28.40 -24.43 -4.68
C ILE A 77 27.38 -24.96 -5.70
N PRO A 78 27.75 -25.94 -6.56
CA PRO A 78 26.85 -26.45 -7.60
C PRO A 78 25.51 -26.96 -7.08
N ASP A 79 25.51 -27.65 -5.92
CA ASP A 79 24.29 -28.15 -5.29
C ASP A 79 23.30 -27.03 -4.92
N ASN A 80 23.80 -25.89 -4.43
CA ASN A 80 22.96 -24.74 -4.10
C ASN A 80 22.38 -24.06 -5.35
N MET A 81 23.12 -24.07 -6.46
CA MET A 81 22.61 -23.55 -7.73
C MET A 81 21.43 -24.39 -8.26
N VAL A 82 21.41 -25.70 -8.01
CA VAL A 82 20.25 -26.55 -8.39
C VAL A 82 19.00 -26.14 -7.59
N LYS A 83 19.14 -25.77 -6.31
CA LYS A 83 18.02 -25.30 -5.47
C LYS A 83 17.39 -24.01 -5.99
N ASN A 84 18.15 -23.17 -6.72
CA ASN A 84 17.60 -21.94 -7.33
C ASN A 84 16.47 -22.22 -8.31
N VAL A 85 16.45 -23.39 -8.96
CA VAL A 85 15.36 -23.77 -9.86
C VAL A 85 14.03 -23.81 -9.11
N ALA A 86 14.00 -24.46 -7.95
CA ALA A 86 12.80 -24.55 -7.12
C ALA A 86 12.39 -23.18 -6.54
N LEU A 87 13.35 -22.39 -6.08
CA LEU A 87 13.10 -21.04 -5.56
C LEU A 87 12.51 -20.11 -6.64
N ILE A 88 13.04 -20.16 -7.87
CA ILE A 88 12.53 -19.36 -8.99
C ILE A 88 11.14 -19.85 -9.42
N GLN A 89 10.88 -21.16 -9.39
CA GLN A 89 9.54 -21.69 -9.63
C GLN A 89 8.54 -21.16 -8.60
N GLU A 90 8.90 -21.10 -7.31
CA GLU A 90 8.06 -20.52 -6.26
C GLU A 90 7.80 -19.02 -6.51
N ILE A 91 8.83 -18.26 -6.93
CA ILE A 91 8.66 -16.85 -7.31
C ILE A 91 7.63 -16.71 -8.45
N ASN A 92 7.72 -17.55 -9.48
CA ASN A 92 6.78 -17.51 -10.62
C ASN A 92 5.34 -17.87 -10.21
N GLN A 93 5.17 -18.83 -9.30
CA GLN A 93 3.87 -19.18 -8.73
C GLN A 93 3.30 -17.99 -7.94
N ASN A 94 4.12 -17.33 -7.13
CA ASN A 94 3.73 -16.16 -6.37
C ASN A 94 3.31 -14.99 -7.27
N ILE A 95 4.02 -14.74 -8.39
CA ILE A 95 3.60 -13.72 -9.38
C ILE A 95 2.24 -14.08 -10.00
N SER A 96 1.99 -15.36 -10.27
CA SER A 96 0.69 -15.81 -10.78
C SER A 96 -0.42 -15.61 -9.75
N LYS A 97 -0.14 -15.85 -8.47
CA LYS A 97 -1.06 -15.56 -7.36
C LYS A 97 -1.36 -14.06 -7.24
N VAL A 98 -0.33 -13.21 -7.31
CA VAL A 98 -0.52 -11.75 -7.28
C VAL A 98 -1.41 -11.28 -8.43
N ARG A 99 -1.20 -11.81 -9.65
CA ARG A 99 -2.07 -11.52 -10.79
C ARG A 99 -3.53 -11.89 -10.50
N HIS A 100 -3.77 -13.06 -9.92
CA HIS A 100 -5.12 -13.50 -9.58
C HIS A 100 -5.78 -12.59 -8.55
N LEU A 101 -5.08 -12.25 -7.46
CA LEU A 101 -5.56 -11.32 -6.43
C LEU A 101 -5.95 -9.96 -7.01
N TYR A 102 -5.16 -9.44 -7.96
CA TYR A 102 -5.51 -8.19 -8.65
C TYR A 102 -6.70 -8.33 -9.60
N SER A 103 -6.82 -9.47 -10.29
CA SER A 103 -7.99 -9.75 -11.15
C SER A 103 -9.28 -9.79 -10.33
N ASP A 104 -9.23 -10.47 -9.18
CA ASP A 104 -10.37 -10.60 -8.28
C ASP A 104 -10.75 -9.23 -7.72
N LEU A 105 -9.75 -8.48 -7.23
CA LEU A 105 -9.96 -7.12 -6.73
C LEU A 105 -10.58 -6.19 -7.78
N SER A 106 -10.06 -6.22 -9.01
CA SER A 106 -10.59 -5.42 -10.12
C SER A 106 -12.04 -5.78 -10.44
N THR A 107 -12.39 -7.07 -10.36
CA THR A 107 -13.75 -7.56 -10.63
C THR A 107 -14.71 -7.14 -9.53
N THR A 108 -14.33 -7.33 -8.26
CA THR A 108 -15.13 -6.91 -7.10
C THR A 108 -15.39 -5.40 -7.12
N PHE A 109 -14.35 -4.60 -7.36
CA PHE A 109 -14.49 -3.15 -7.44
C PHE A 109 -15.40 -2.72 -8.60
N SER A 110 -15.22 -3.30 -9.79
CA SER A 110 -16.07 -3.00 -10.94
C SER A 110 -17.54 -3.33 -10.67
N THR A 111 -17.81 -4.44 -9.98
CA THR A 111 -19.17 -4.86 -9.64
C THR A 111 -19.82 -3.86 -8.67
N ALA A 112 -19.12 -3.50 -7.60
CA ALA A 112 -19.61 -2.54 -6.61
C ALA A 112 -19.95 -1.17 -7.22
N CYS A 113 -19.11 -0.65 -8.13
CA CYS A 113 -19.38 0.61 -8.82
C CYS A 113 -20.61 0.54 -9.75
N HIS A 114 -20.87 -0.61 -10.37
CA HIS A 114 -22.06 -0.79 -11.23
C HIS A 114 -23.35 -0.85 -10.40
N GLU A 115 -23.31 -1.52 -9.24
CA GLU A 115 -24.47 -1.64 -8.34
C GLU A 115 -24.90 -0.27 -7.80
N GLN A 116 -23.95 0.56 -7.36
CA GLN A 116 -24.21 1.92 -6.87
C GLN A 116 -24.94 2.80 -7.90
N ARG A 117 -24.60 2.65 -9.19
CA ARG A 117 -25.21 3.43 -10.28
C ARG A 117 -26.60 2.95 -10.69
N SER A 118 -26.92 1.69 -10.44
CA SER A 118 -28.24 1.09 -10.73
C SER A 118 -29.29 1.34 -9.64
N GLY A 119 -28.86 1.63 -8.40
CA GLY A 119 -29.74 1.92 -7.26
C GLY A 119 -30.39 3.32 -7.28
N SER A 120 -29.86 4.28 -8.05
CA SER A 120 -30.36 5.67 -8.10
C SER A 120 -31.52 5.90 -9.09
N GLN A 121 -32.08 4.87 -9.72
CA GLN A 121 -33.11 4.99 -10.75
C GLN A 121 -34.47 4.42 -10.29
N LYS A 122 -34.96 4.84 -9.11
CA LYS A 122 -36.32 4.46 -8.64
C LYS A 122 -36.93 5.53 -7.73
N GLY A 123 -37.33 6.65 -8.31
CA GLY A 123 -38.04 7.71 -7.56
C GLY A 123 -38.45 8.87 -8.45
N GLY A 124 -39.46 8.68 -9.29
CA GLY A 124 -39.94 9.75 -10.17
C GLY A 124 -41.06 9.33 -11.11
N SER A 125 -42.16 8.81 -10.58
CA SER A 125 -43.43 8.75 -11.32
C SER A 125 -44.58 9.04 -10.37
N SER A 126 -44.88 10.33 -10.19
CA SER A 126 -46.18 10.78 -9.67
C SER A 126 -47.26 10.39 -10.68
N PRO A 127 -48.40 9.84 -10.24
CA PRO A 127 -49.65 9.98 -10.95
C PRO A 127 -50.31 11.30 -10.52
N GLU A 128 -50.53 12.21 -11.47
CA GLU A 128 -51.48 13.32 -11.31
C GLU A 128 -52.90 12.77 -11.54
N ASP A 129 -53.78 12.97 -10.56
CA ASP A 129 -55.25 12.92 -10.70
C ASP A 129 -55.79 14.35 -10.83
#